data_AF-A0A6H1ZYM3-F1
#
_entry.id   AF-A0A6H1ZYM3-F1
#
_cell.length_a   1.000
_cell.length_b   1.000
_cell.length_c   1.000
_cell.angle_alpha   90.00
_cell.angle_beta   90.00
_cell.angle_gamma   90.00
#
_symmetry.space_group_name_H-M   'P 1'
#
loop_
_entity.id
_entity.type
_entity.pdbx_description
1 polymer ?
#
loop_
_entity_poly.entity_id
_entity_poly.type
_entity_poly.pdbx_seq_one_letter_code
_entity_poly.pdbx_strand_id
1 'polypeptide(L)'
;MEMVSYWKYKSAVQAKITKSKSGSIVMQLEGEKYPFPTFPRGHLLFGPLSKLKHEIKNQIFNESWAKLEAGIDRKEIIVDIKSKLFNDITKLAEPLKYDMLPPRSMTPAVKEIHRAWTKISGNSVLKDYTIFLFQEDDAYRFRLMDMFEFFNPNAWWKIMTKKSMIRDFKKAMEIVEHCEVVGDMKERQRLWRRIFMLMLEDKELSDKFYAFCKELKWGKVFLTKGDRFHFRGKYYKADYRLFDY
;
A
#
# COMPACT_ATOMS: atom_id res chain seq x y z
N MET A 1 7.87 20.04 14.06
CA MET A 1 7.69 18.56 14.06
C MET A 1 8.99 17.87 13.70
N GLU A 2 9.29 16.70 14.28
CA GLU A 2 10.52 15.94 14.00
C GLU A 2 10.54 15.40 12.56
N MET A 3 11.72 15.45 11.91
CA MET A 3 11.97 15.08 10.50
C MET A 3 13.29 14.32 10.36
N VAL A 4 13.37 13.45 9.35
CA VAL A 4 14.62 12.79 8.92
C VAL A 4 15.71 13.83 8.65
N SER A 5 16.92 13.60 9.14
CA SER A 5 17.95 14.63 9.20
C SER A 5 19.32 14.22 8.66
N TYR A 6 19.54 12.95 8.34
CA TYR A 6 20.84 12.43 7.90
C TYR A 6 21.39 13.20 6.69
N TRP A 7 20.52 13.57 5.75
CA TRP A 7 20.86 14.30 4.52
C TRP A 7 21.34 15.73 4.80
N LYS A 8 21.07 16.29 5.99
CA LYS A 8 21.52 17.64 6.37
C LYS A 8 23.01 17.69 6.72
N TYR A 9 23.58 16.55 7.11
CA TYR A 9 24.92 16.50 7.68
C TYR A 9 25.87 15.59 6.89
N LYS A 10 25.33 14.65 6.09
CA LYS A 10 26.13 13.70 5.30
C LYS A 10 25.44 13.41 3.97
N SER A 11 26.23 13.17 2.92
CA SER A 11 25.74 12.72 1.61
C SER A 11 25.31 11.24 1.61
N ALA A 12 25.85 10.45 2.54
CA ALA A 12 25.49 9.05 2.78
C ALA A 12 25.62 8.70 4.27
N VAL A 13 24.86 7.70 4.72
CA VAL A 13 24.93 7.16 6.08
C VAL A 13 25.00 5.65 6.08
N GLN A 14 25.67 5.09 7.09
CA GLN A 14 25.69 3.65 7.28
C GLN A 14 24.30 3.15 7.71
N ALA A 15 23.94 1.97 7.22
CA ALA A 15 22.69 1.30 7.51
C ALA A 15 22.98 -0.09 8.11
N LYS A 16 22.47 -0.36 9.30
CA LYS A 16 22.55 -1.69 9.94
C LYS A 16 21.20 -2.40 9.85
N ILE A 17 21.16 -3.54 9.19
CA ILE A 17 19.96 -4.39 9.11
C ILE A 17 19.91 -5.26 10.38
N THR A 18 18.78 -5.24 11.08
CA THR A 18 18.56 -6.04 12.29
C THR A 18 17.15 -6.65 12.30
N LYS A 19 16.88 -7.56 13.24
CA LYS A 19 15.53 -8.07 13.52
C LYS A 19 14.98 -7.39 14.76
N SER A 20 13.76 -6.87 14.66
CA SER A 20 13.05 -6.36 15.83
C SER A 20 12.61 -7.51 16.75
N LYS A 21 12.18 -7.18 17.98
CA LYS A 21 11.57 -8.16 18.90
C LYS A 21 10.37 -8.90 18.30
N SER A 22 9.70 -8.31 17.32
CA SER A 22 8.56 -8.92 16.61
C SER A 22 8.97 -9.84 15.44
N GLY A 23 10.28 -10.02 15.22
CA GLY A 23 10.85 -10.77 14.10
C GLY A 23 10.86 -10.02 12.77
N SER A 24 10.30 -8.80 12.70
CA SER A 24 10.35 -7.98 11.48
C SER A 24 11.78 -7.52 11.18
N ILE A 25 12.14 -7.47 9.90
CA ILE A 25 13.40 -6.86 9.47
C ILE A 25 13.28 -5.34 9.55
N VAL A 26 14.26 -4.68 10.15
CA VAL A 26 14.35 -3.22 10.27
C VAL A 26 15.75 -2.74 9.93
N MET A 27 15.86 -1.51 9.48
CA MET A 27 17.12 -0.87 9.15
C MET A 27 17.37 0.31 10.09
N GLN A 28 18.45 0.26 10.85
CA GLN A 28 18.91 1.40 11.64
C GLN A 28 19.86 2.24 10.79
N LEU A 29 19.47 3.48 10.49
CA LEU A 29 20.33 4.45 9.83
C LEU A 29 21.14 5.21 10.91
N GLU A 30 22.44 5.35 10.69
CA GLU A 30 23.31 6.11 11.60
C GLU A 30 22.84 7.56 11.69
N GLY A 31 22.69 8.08 12.91
CA GLY A 31 22.22 9.44 13.16
C GLY A 31 20.69 9.63 13.12
N GLU A 32 19.92 8.58 12.79
CA GLU A 32 18.45 8.66 12.78
C GLU A 32 17.82 8.12 14.06
N LYS A 33 16.81 8.86 14.55
CA LYS A 33 16.14 8.59 15.83
C LYS A 33 15.33 7.29 15.84
N TYR A 34 14.69 6.97 14.71
CA TYR A 34 13.79 5.83 14.58
C TYR A 34 14.34 4.84 13.55
N PRO A 35 14.30 3.52 13.85
CA PRO A 35 14.63 2.52 12.84
C PRO A 35 13.66 2.63 11.67
N PHE A 36 14.18 2.51 10.46
CA PHE A 36 13.36 2.46 9.26
C PHE A 36 12.67 1.09 9.19
N PRO A 37 11.34 1.05 8.97
CA PRO A 37 10.61 -0.20 8.80
C PRO A 37 11.01 -0.80 7.45
N THR A 38 11.54 -2.03 7.46
CA THR A 38 12.14 -2.76 6.32
C THR A 38 13.61 -2.47 6.05
N PHE A 39 14.20 -3.25 5.14
CA PHE A 39 15.60 -3.15 4.73
C PHE A 39 15.76 -2.28 3.48
N PRO A 40 16.98 -1.78 3.18
CA PRO A 40 17.21 -0.95 2.01
C PRO A 40 17.03 -1.80 0.75
N ARG A 41 16.28 -1.24 -0.19
CA ARG A 41 15.66 -1.86 -1.35
C ARG A 41 16.64 -2.51 -2.39
N GLY A 42 17.92 -2.68 -2.06
CA GLY A 42 19.02 -2.96 -2.98
C GLY A 42 18.99 -4.33 -3.68
N HIS A 43 18.66 -5.43 -3.00
CA HIS A 43 18.59 -6.74 -3.68
C HIS A 43 17.23 -6.98 -4.38
N LEU A 44 16.18 -6.26 -3.97
CA LEU A 44 14.81 -6.45 -4.46
C LEU A 44 14.44 -5.53 -5.64
N LEU A 45 15.02 -4.32 -5.74
CA LEU A 45 14.74 -3.37 -6.82
C LEU A 45 15.51 -3.59 -8.12
N PHE A 46 16.60 -4.37 -8.10
CA PHE A 46 17.46 -4.55 -9.28
C PHE A 46 17.37 -5.96 -9.87
N GLY A 47 16.28 -6.69 -9.58
CA GLY A 47 16.10 -8.07 -10.01
C GLY A 47 14.68 -8.38 -10.51
N PRO A 48 14.35 -9.68 -10.64
CA PRO A 48 13.06 -10.15 -11.18
C PRO A 48 11.82 -9.60 -10.46
N LEU A 49 11.90 -9.35 -9.15
CA LEU A 49 10.80 -8.75 -8.38
C LEU A 49 10.49 -7.32 -8.80
N SER A 50 11.51 -6.53 -9.16
CA SER A 50 11.29 -5.18 -9.70
C SER A 50 10.52 -5.23 -11.01
N LYS A 51 10.88 -6.18 -11.90
CA LYS A 51 10.14 -6.44 -13.13
C LYS A 51 8.68 -6.81 -12.82
N LEU A 52 8.43 -7.74 -11.88
CA LEU A 52 7.07 -8.08 -11.45
C LEU A 52 6.29 -6.85 -10.98
N LYS A 53 6.89 -5.97 -10.16
CA LYS A 53 6.25 -4.72 -9.72
C LYS A 53 5.91 -3.81 -10.90
N HIS A 54 6.82 -3.68 -11.87
CA HIS A 54 6.59 -2.89 -13.07
C HIS A 54 5.45 -3.45 -13.93
N GLU A 55 5.40 -4.77 -14.11
CA GLU A 55 4.33 -5.44 -14.85
C GLU A 55 2.98 -5.26 -14.18
N ILE A 56 2.89 -5.45 -12.85
CA ILE A 56 1.65 -5.18 -12.10
C ILE A 56 1.22 -3.71 -12.30
N LYS A 57 2.16 -2.76 -12.19
CA LYS A 57 1.85 -1.34 -12.37
C LYS A 57 1.31 -1.04 -13.78
N ASN A 58 1.97 -1.55 -14.80
CA ASN A 58 1.64 -1.24 -16.19
C ASN A 58 0.34 -1.93 -16.62
N GLN A 59 0.25 -3.24 -16.42
CA GLN A 59 -0.86 -4.04 -16.93
C GLN A 59 -2.19 -3.74 -16.22
N ILE A 60 -2.13 -3.42 -14.92
CA ILE A 60 -3.35 -3.20 -14.10
C ILE A 60 -3.74 -1.73 -14.01
N PHE A 61 -2.78 -0.81 -13.92
CA PHE A 61 -3.11 0.60 -13.73
C PHE A 61 -3.01 1.39 -15.03
N ASN A 62 -1.84 1.39 -15.68
CA ASN A 62 -1.62 2.25 -16.85
C ASN A 62 -2.45 1.83 -18.05
N GLU A 63 -2.50 0.53 -18.35
CA GLU A 63 -3.28 0.03 -19.48
C GLU A 63 -4.79 0.18 -19.25
N SER A 64 -5.27 -0.17 -18.06
CA SER A 64 -6.68 -0.01 -17.71
C SER A 64 -7.13 1.46 -17.70
N TRP A 65 -6.22 2.37 -17.38
CA TRP A 65 -6.44 3.80 -17.55
C TRP A 65 -6.59 4.21 -19.02
N ALA A 66 -5.65 3.78 -19.86
CA ALA A 66 -5.72 4.08 -21.29
C ALA A 66 -7.04 3.58 -21.89
N LYS A 67 -7.52 2.41 -21.45
CA LYS A 67 -8.83 1.87 -21.84
C LYS A 67 -10.01 2.73 -21.35
N LEU A 68 -9.96 3.24 -20.11
CA LEU A 68 -10.96 4.17 -19.59
C LEU A 68 -11.02 5.47 -20.42
N GLU A 69 -9.87 6.05 -20.76
CA GLU A 69 -9.79 7.28 -21.55
C GLU A 69 -10.24 7.05 -23.01
N ALA A 70 -10.05 5.84 -23.54
CA ALA A 70 -10.56 5.42 -24.85
C ALA A 70 -12.08 5.13 -24.85
N GLY A 71 -12.77 5.23 -23.71
CA GLY A 71 -14.21 5.01 -23.62
C GLY A 71 -14.64 3.55 -23.72
N ILE A 72 -13.73 2.60 -23.47
CA ILE A 72 -14.05 1.17 -23.43
C ILE A 72 -15.00 0.89 -22.26
N ASP A 73 -15.92 -0.06 -22.45
CA ASP A 73 -16.91 -0.41 -21.43
C ASP A 73 -16.25 -0.84 -20.11
N ARG A 74 -16.78 -0.33 -19.00
CA ARG A 74 -16.24 -0.56 -17.66
C ARG A 74 -16.21 -2.04 -17.29
N LYS A 75 -17.21 -2.83 -17.69
CA LYS A 75 -17.25 -4.27 -17.38
C LYS A 75 -16.18 -5.02 -18.16
N GLU A 76 -15.93 -4.63 -19.41
CA GLU A 76 -14.86 -5.20 -20.22
C GLU A 76 -13.48 -4.94 -19.58
N ILE A 77 -13.24 -3.71 -19.10
CA ILE A 77 -11.98 -3.36 -18.41
C ILE A 77 -11.82 -4.18 -17.13
N ILE A 78 -12.88 -4.38 -16.35
CA ILE A 78 -12.86 -5.22 -15.14
C ILE A 78 -12.49 -6.67 -15.49
N VAL A 79 -13.07 -7.24 -16.55
CA VAL A 79 -12.75 -8.61 -17.01
C VAL A 79 -11.28 -8.72 -17.41
N ASP A 80 -10.76 -7.74 -18.15
CA ASP A 80 -9.34 -7.66 -18.53
C ASP A 80 -8.42 -7.61 -17.30
N ILE A 81 -8.73 -6.75 -16.32
CA ILE A 81 -7.95 -6.64 -15.08
C ILE A 81 -7.96 -7.98 -14.32
N LYS A 82 -9.12 -8.63 -14.18
CA LYS A 82 -9.22 -9.94 -13.53
C LYS A 82 -8.37 -10.97 -14.28
N SER A 83 -8.44 -11.02 -15.61
CA SER A 83 -7.62 -11.94 -16.40
C SER A 83 -6.13 -11.74 -16.14
N LYS A 84 -5.64 -10.49 -16.20
CA LYS A 84 -4.23 -10.17 -15.94
C LYS A 84 -3.78 -10.52 -14.52
N LEU A 85 -4.60 -10.18 -13.53
CA LEU A 85 -4.31 -10.49 -12.13
C LEU A 85 -4.25 -12.00 -11.89
N PHE A 86 -5.24 -12.76 -12.38
CA PHE A 86 -5.35 -14.17 -12.04
C PHE A 86 -4.55 -15.09 -12.98
N ASN A 87 -4.17 -14.63 -14.17
CA ASN A 87 -3.44 -15.42 -15.16
C ASN A 87 -2.02 -14.91 -15.44
N ASP A 88 -1.89 -13.71 -16.01
CA ASP A 88 -0.61 -13.26 -16.58
C ASP A 88 0.41 -12.91 -15.50
N ILE A 89 -0.01 -12.14 -14.49
CA ILE A 89 0.84 -11.78 -13.35
C ILE A 89 1.16 -13.04 -12.52
N THR A 90 0.24 -14.00 -12.43
CA THR A 90 0.48 -15.28 -11.73
C THR A 90 1.65 -16.03 -12.33
N LYS A 91 1.73 -16.12 -13.66
CA LYS A 91 2.86 -16.77 -14.35
C LYS A 91 4.19 -16.09 -14.06
N LEU A 92 4.19 -14.77 -13.88
CA LEU A 92 5.39 -13.99 -13.55
C LEU A 92 5.77 -14.09 -12.07
N ALA A 93 4.80 -14.21 -11.18
CA ALA A 93 5.01 -14.22 -9.74
C ALA A 93 5.42 -15.59 -9.20
N GLU A 94 4.89 -16.68 -9.76
CA GLU A 94 5.10 -18.05 -9.25
C GLU A 94 6.59 -18.44 -9.16
N PRO A 95 7.44 -18.15 -10.16
CA PRO A 95 8.88 -18.45 -10.06
C PRO A 95 9.59 -17.64 -8.96
N LEU A 96 9.02 -16.51 -8.54
CA LEU A 96 9.63 -15.55 -7.63
C LEU A 96 9.11 -15.68 -6.18
N LYS A 97 8.24 -16.66 -5.90
CA LYS A 97 7.62 -16.83 -4.58
C LYS A 97 8.62 -17.00 -3.43
N TYR A 98 9.79 -17.56 -3.71
CA TYR A 98 10.87 -17.75 -2.73
C TYR A 98 11.73 -16.50 -2.54
N ASP A 99 11.69 -15.56 -3.49
CA ASP A 99 12.37 -14.27 -3.38
C ASP A 99 11.55 -13.28 -2.54
N MET A 100 10.23 -13.49 -2.43
CA MET A 100 9.36 -12.69 -1.59
C MET A 100 9.65 -12.93 -0.11
N LEU A 101 9.66 -11.85 0.68
CA LEU A 101 9.86 -11.94 2.12
C LEU A 101 8.77 -12.82 2.77
N PRO A 102 9.12 -13.76 3.67
CA PRO A 102 8.12 -14.57 4.35
C PRO A 102 7.34 -13.74 5.39
N PRO A 103 6.07 -14.08 5.69
CA PRO A 103 5.21 -13.29 6.59
C PRO A 103 5.83 -12.93 7.93
N ARG A 104 6.58 -13.85 8.55
CA ARG A 104 7.26 -13.61 9.83
C ARG A 104 8.31 -12.48 9.80
N SER A 105 8.85 -12.15 8.63
CA SER A 105 9.89 -11.14 8.45
C SER A 105 9.34 -9.78 8.02
N MET A 106 8.06 -9.71 7.64
CA MET A 106 7.39 -8.49 7.18
C MET A 106 7.18 -7.48 8.30
N THR A 107 6.86 -6.24 7.93
CA THR A 107 6.46 -5.21 8.89
C THR A 107 5.17 -5.60 9.63
N PRO A 108 4.94 -5.12 10.88
CA PRO A 108 3.73 -5.44 11.63
C PRO A 108 2.42 -5.12 10.90
N ALA A 109 2.35 -4.00 10.18
CA ALA A 109 1.16 -3.63 9.40
C ALA A 109 0.90 -4.64 8.27
N VAL A 110 1.95 -5.00 7.51
CA VAL A 110 1.83 -5.97 6.41
C VAL A 110 1.49 -7.38 6.93
N LYS A 111 2.02 -7.78 8.09
CA LYS A 111 1.64 -9.02 8.79
C LYS A 111 0.14 -9.07 9.11
N GLU A 112 -0.42 -7.95 9.58
CA GLU A 112 -1.84 -7.86 9.88
C GLU A 112 -2.69 -7.95 8.61
N ILE A 113 -2.28 -7.27 7.52
CA ILE A 113 -2.93 -7.37 6.20
C ILE A 113 -2.89 -8.82 5.70
N HIS A 114 -1.74 -9.50 5.83
CA HIS A 114 -1.57 -10.90 5.42
C HIS A 114 -2.51 -11.81 6.22
N ARG A 115 -2.56 -11.65 7.54
CA ARG A 115 -3.46 -12.38 8.43
C ARG A 115 -4.93 -12.19 8.04
N ALA A 116 -5.35 -10.95 7.80
CA ALA A 116 -6.73 -10.65 7.43
C ALA A 116 -7.12 -11.33 6.11
N TRP A 117 -6.30 -11.17 5.07
CA TRP A 117 -6.51 -11.84 3.79
C TRP A 117 -6.51 -13.36 3.87
N THR A 118 -5.61 -13.93 4.67
CA THR A 118 -5.52 -15.38 4.89
C THR A 118 -6.83 -15.92 5.46
N LYS A 119 -7.47 -15.18 6.38
CA LYS A 119 -8.74 -15.59 6.97
C LYS A 119 -9.93 -15.49 6.01
N ILE A 120 -9.91 -14.55 5.06
CA ILE A 120 -11.04 -14.31 4.14
C ILE A 120 -10.95 -15.15 2.88
N SER A 121 -9.74 -15.35 2.36
CA SER A 121 -9.52 -15.92 1.03
C SER A 121 -8.56 -17.10 1.02
N GLY A 122 -8.03 -17.51 2.18
CA GLY A 122 -7.05 -18.58 2.28
C GLY A 122 -5.77 -18.26 1.49
N ASN A 123 -5.45 -19.14 0.54
CA ASN A 123 -4.35 -18.91 -0.39
C ASN A 123 -4.88 -18.27 -1.68
N SER A 124 -4.71 -16.96 -1.81
CA SER A 124 -5.12 -16.22 -3.00
C SER A 124 -3.97 -15.37 -3.54
N VAL A 125 -3.85 -15.30 -4.86
CA VAL A 125 -2.83 -14.47 -5.52
C VAL A 125 -3.01 -12.97 -5.20
N LEU A 126 -4.25 -12.54 -4.97
CA LEU A 126 -4.56 -11.15 -4.57
C LEU A 126 -3.93 -10.79 -3.23
N LYS A 127 -3.96 -11.71 -2.26
CA LYS A 127 -3.23 -11.57 -1.00
C LYS A 127 -1.74 -11.40 -1.29
N ASP A 128 -1.16 -12.32 -2.07
CA ASP A 128 0.29 -12.34 -2.29
C ASP A 128 0.78 -11.06 -2.99
N TYR A 129 0.06 -10.57 -4.00
CA TYR A 129 0.41 -9.31 -4.67
C TYR A 129 0.25 -8.09 -3.78
N THR A 130 -0.82 -8.04 -2.99
CA THR A 130 -1.05 -6.94 -2.04
C THR A 130 0.10 -6.87 -1.03
N ILE A 131 0.50 -8.02 -0.50
CA ILE A 131 1.58 -8.15 0.47
C ILE A 131 2.93 -7.83 -0.15
N PHE A 132 3.20 -8.34 -1.35
CA PHE A 132 4.37 -8.01 -2.13
C PHE A 132 4.50 -6.49 -2.32
N LEU A 133 3.47 -5.82 -2.86
CA LEU A 133 3.50 -4.38 -3.11
C LEU A 133 3.75 -3.55 -1.84
N PHE A 134 3.11 -3.88 -0.72
CA PHE A 134 3.29 -3.13 0.53
C PHE A 134 4.59 -3.44 1.28
N GLN A 135 5.15 -4.63 1.07
CA GLN A 135 6.43 -4.98 1.64
C GLN A 135 7.58 -4.33 0.86
N GLU A 136 7.48 -4.33 -0.47
CA GLU A 136 8.49 -3.80 -1.39
C GLU A 136 8.51 -2.27 -1.50
N ASP A 137 7.34 -1.63 -1.44
CA ASP A 137 7.21 -0.20 -1.64
C ASP A 137 6.66 0.48 -0.39
N ASP A 138 7.58 0.98 0.44
CA ASP A 138 7.25 1.76 1.65
C ASP A 138 6.36 2.96 1.33
N ALA A 139 6.48 3.54 0.14
CA ALA A 139 5.68 4.68 -0.25
C ALA A 139 4.22 4.27 -0.45
N TYR A 140 3.95 3.12 -1.06
CA TYR A 140 2.58 2.60 -1.19
C TYR A 140 2.02 2.13 0.15
N ARG A 141 2.84 1.46 0.96
CA ARG A 141 2.46 1.05 2.31
C ARG A 141 2.08 2.25 3.17
N PHE A 142 2.92 3.28 3.24
CA PHE A 142 2.67 4.43 4.12
C PHE A 142 1.41 5.19 3.70
N ARG A 143 1.15 5.35 2.40
CA ARG A 143 -0.10 5.97 1.92
C ARG A 143 -1.33 5.18 2.29
N LEU A 144 -1.29 3.85 2.18
CA LEU A 144 -2.39 3.01 2.61
C LEU A 144 -2.61 3.13 4.13
N MET A 145 -1.54 3.08 4.91
CA MET A 145 -1.60 3.20 6.37
C MET A 145 -2.13 4.59 6.81
N ASP A 146 -1.77 5.64 6.09
CA ASP A 146 -2.28 7.01 6.32
C ASP A 146 -3.75 7.12 5.93
N MET A 147 -4.14 6.55 4.78
CA MET A 147 -5.53 6.47 4.32
C MET A 147 -6.45 5.88 5.39
N PHE A 148 -5.98 4.85 6.10
CA PHE A 148 -6.74 4.18 7.14
C PHE A 148 -7.12 5.10 8.31
N GLU A 149 -6.38 6.20 8.54
CA GLU A 149 -6.76 7.20 9.55
C GLU A 149 -8.05 7.92 9.18
N PHE A 150 -8.32 8.08 7.88
CA PHE A 150 -9.56 8.65 7.35
C PHE A 150 -10.62 7.56 7.10
N PHE A 151 -10.19 6.30 7.06
CA PHE A 151 -11.01 5.14 6.75
C PHE A 151 -10.89 4.07 7.84
N ASN A 152 -11.64 4.24 8.95
CA ASN A 152 -11.84 3.18 9.93
C ASN A 152 -13.33 2.79 10.02
N PRO A 153 -13.75 1.66 9.42
CA PRO A 153 -15.13 1.19 9.44
C PRO A 153 -15.63 0.79 10.84
N ASN A 154 -14.72 0.49 11.77
CA ASN A 154 -15.06 0.10 13.14
C ASN A 154 -15.16 1.29 14.09
N ALA A 155 -14.99 2.52 13.60
CA ALA A 155 -15.20 3.70 14.43
C ALA A 155 -16.68 3.82 14.79
N TRP A 156 -16.98 3.98 16.08
CA TRP A 156 -18.34 3.93 16.65
C TRP A 156 -19.36 4.84 15.92
N TRP A 157 -18.95 6.04 15.52
CA TRP A 157 -19.77 6.98 14.74
C TRP A 157 -20.16 6.50 13.32
N LYS A 158 -19.41 5.57 12.73
CA LYS A 158 -19.69 4.99 11.41
C LYS A 158 -20.71 3.86 11.50
N ILE A 159 -20.65 3.10 12.58
CA ILE A 159 -21.63 2.07 12.92
C ILE A 159 -23.02 2.71 13.04
N MET A 160 -23.10 3.91 13.64
CA MET A 160 -24.37 4.64 13.78
C MET A 160 -24.89 5.27 12.47
N THR A 161 -23.99 5.68 11.57
CA THR A 161 -24.39 6.47 10.38
C THR A 161 -24.66 5.63 9.13
N LYS A 162 -24.56 4.29 9.21
CA LYS A 162 -24.79 3.32 8.10
C LYS A 162 -24.12 3.76 6.78
N LYS A 163 -22.99 4.46 6.85
CA LYS A 163 -22.34 5.02 5.66
C LYS A 163 -21.74 3.89 4.83
N SER A 164 -21.85 4.02 3.50
CA SER A 164 -21.22 3.08 2.56
C SER A 164 -19.71 3.08 2.74
N MET A 165 -19.13 1.89 3.00
CA MET A 165 -17.69 1.70 3.16
C MET A 165 -16.93 2.10 1.91
N ILE A 166 -17.46 1.80 0.72
CA ILE A 166 -16.88 2.20 -0.57
C ILE A 166 -16.83 3.73 -0.70
N ARG A 167 -17.89 4.43 -0.25
CA ARG A 167 -17.90 5.90 -0.27
C ARG A 167 -16.83 6.49 0.65
N ASP A 168 -16.67 5.91 1.84
CA ASP A 168 -15.66 6.35 2.79
C ASP A 168 -14.24 6.04 2.30
N PHE A 169 -14.06 4.90 1.66
CA PHE A 169 -12.80 4.52 1.02
C PHE A 169 -12.45 5.49 -0.11
N LYS A 170 -13.42 5.85 -0.97
CA LYS A 170 -13.26 6.89 -1.99
C LYS A 170 -12.82 8.22 -1.38
N LYS A 171 -13.49 8.68 -0.33
CA LYS A 171 -13.15 9.92 0.37
C LYS A 171 -11.74 9.87 0.97
N ALA A 172 -11.33 8.74 1.52
CA ALA A 172 -9.99 8.58 2.06
C ALA A 172 -8.92 8.64 0.96
N MET A 173 -9.16 8.02 -0.20
CA MET A 173 -8.27 8.15 -1.37
C MET A 173 -8.20 9.59 -1.90
N GLU A 174 -9.32 10.32 -1.90
CA GLU A 174 -9.34 11.76 -2.23
C GLU A 174 -8.45 12.56 -1.28
N ILE A 175 -8.55 12.32 0.04
CA ILE A 175 -7.71 13.00 1.04
C ILE A 175 -6.23 12.67 0.81
N VAL A 176 -5.87 11.40 0.60
CA VAL A 176 -4.49 10.98 0.32
C VAL A 176 -3.94 11.64 -0.95
N GLU A 177 -4.74 11.82 -2.00
CA GLU A 177 -4.36 12.59 -3.19
C GLU A 177 -4.07 14.06 -2.85
N HIS A 178 -4.83 14.67 -1.93
CA HIS A 178 -4.59 16.06 -1.49
C HIS A 178 -3.36 16.20 -0.57
N CYS A 179 -3.01 15.15 0.17
CA CYS A 179 -1.80 15.11 1.00
C CYS A 179 -0.51 15.06 0.16
N GLU A 180 -0.61 14.72 -1.14
CA GLU A 180 0.53 14.66 -2.03
C GLU A 180 1.03 16.03 -2.47
N VAL A 181 2.35 16.23 -2.34
CA VAL A 181 3.02 17.49 -2.69
C VAL A 181 3.58 17.45 -4.11
N VAL A 182 3.95 16.27 -4.60
CA VAL A 182 4.56 16.09 -5.93
C VAL A 182 3.48 15.83 -6.97
N GLY A 183 3.44 16.66 -8.02
CA GLY A 183 2.44 16.56 -9.10
C GLY A 183 2.34 15.16 -9.72
N ASP A 184 3.47 14.54 -10.08
CA ASP A 184 3.50 13.17 -10.63
C ASP A 184 2.88 12.14 -9.66
N MET A 185 3.19 12.24 -8.37
CA MET A 185 2.63 11.31 -7.36
C MET A 185 1.13 11.55 -7.15
N LYS A 186 0.68 12.80 -7.26
CA LYS A 186 -0.74 13.15 -7.19
C LYS A 186 -1.53 12.51 -8.34
N GLU A 187 -1.02 12.58 -9.56
CA GLU A 187 -1.65 11.91 -10.71
C GLU A 187 -1.62 10.39 -10.56
N ARG A 188 -0.56 9.81 -9.99
CA ARG A 188 -0.55 8.38 -9.64
C ARG A 188 -1.59 8.01 -8.60
N GLN A 189 -1.82 8.83 -7.57
CA GLN A 189 -2.90 8.59 -6.60
C GLN A 189 -4.28 8.71 -7.26
N ARG A 190 -4.47 9.66 -8.18
CA ARG A 190 -5.71 9.79 -8.95
C ARG A 190 -5.99 8.57 -9.82
N LEU A 191 -4.94 8.07 -10.51
CA LEU A 191 -4.97 6.84 -11.29
C LEU A 191 -5.40 5.67 -10.41
N TRP A 192 -4.73 5.48 -9.28
CA TRP A 192 -5.06 4.43 -8.30
C TRP A 192 -6.51 4.51 -7.86
N ARG A 193 -6.97 5.68 -7.45
CA ARG A 193 -8.36 5.91 -7.03
C ARG A 193 -9.34 5.47 -8.11
N ARG A 194 -9.15 5.90 -9.36
CA ARG A 194 -10.07 5.56 -10.45
C ARG A 194 -10.10 4.05 -10.74
N ILE A 195 -8.94 3.38 -10.74
CA ILE A 195 -8.87 1.92 -10.97
C ILE A 195 -9.43 1.12 -9.80
N PHE A 196 -9.10 1.45 -8.54
CA PHE A 196 -9.70 0.76 -7.40
C PHE A 196 -11.21 0.94 -7.35
N MET A 197 -11.71 2.15 -7.61
CA MET A 197 -13.16 2.39 -7.62
C MET A 197 -13.86 1.66 -8.77
N LEU A 198 -13.22 1.53 -9.94
CA LEU A 198 -13.71 0.70 -11.03
C LEU A 198 -13.79 -0.78 -10.60
N MET A 199 -12.73 -1.32 -10.01
CA MET A 199 -12.72 -2.73 -9.56
C MET A 199 -13.77 -3.02 -8.48
N LEU A 200 -14.11 -2.04 -7.65
CA LEU A 200 -15.13 -2.18 -6.61
C LEU A 200 -16.57 -2.12 -7.16
N GLU A 201 -16.77 -1.91 -8.48
CA GLU A 201 -18.06 -2.11 -9.14
C GLU A 201 -18.38 -3.60 -9.35
N ASP A 202 -17.35 -4.46 -9.40
CA ASP A 202 -17.51 -5.92 -9.38
C ASP A 202 -17.96 -6.38 -7.99
N LYS A 203 -19.10 -7.07 -7.94
CA LYS A 203 -19.73 -7.48 -6.68
C LYS A 203 -18.84 -8.43 -5.86
N GLU A 204 -18.14 -9.35 -6.52
CA GLU A 204 -17.27 -10.32 -5.85
C GLU A 204 -16.08 -9.62 -5.17
N LEU A 205 -15.45 -8.67 -5.86
CA LEU A 205 -14.34 -7.89 -5.32
C LEU A 205 -14.79 -6.91 -4.25
N SER A 206 -15.96 -6.29 -4.44
CA SER A 206 -16.61 -5.47 -3.42
C SER A 206 -16.83 -6.26 -2.14
N ASP A 207 -17.48 -7.43 -2.21
CA ASP A 207 -17.74 -8.28 -1.05
C ASP A 207 -16.45 -8.73 -0.34
N LYS A 208 -15.41 -9.08 -1.10
CA LYS A 208 -14.07 -9.38 -0.55
C LYS A 208 -13.45 -8.17 0.15
N PHE A 209 -13.57 -6.98 -0.43
CA PHE A 209 -13.10 -5.74 0.19
C PHE A 209 -13.82 -5.44 1.51
N TYR A 210 -15.16 -5.62 1.54
CA TYR A 210 -15.94 -5.48 2.78
C TYR A 210 -15.49 -6.47 3.84
N ALA A 211 -15.31 -7.74 3.49
CA ALA A 211 -14.83 -8.77 4.39
C ALA A 211 -13.42 -8.42 4.92
N PHE A 212 -12.53 -7.97 4.04
CA PHE A 212 -11.17 -7.52 4.38
C PHE A 212 -11.17 -6.41 5.42
N CYS A 213 -11.96 -5.37 5.18
CA CYS A 213 -12.04 -4.23 6.07
C CYS A 213 -12.62 -4.58 7.45
N LYS A 214 -13.59 -5.50 7.51
CA LYS A 214 -14.14 -6.00 8.78
C LYS A 214 -13.15 -6.83 9.58
N GLU A 215 -12.36 -7.65 8.89
CA GLU A 215 -11.39 -8.54 9.53
C GLU A 215 -10.15 -7.80 10.03
N LEU A 216 -9.78 -6.68 9.39
CA LEU A 216 -8.55 -5.96 9.68
C LEU A 216 -8.53 -5.40 11.11
N LYS A 217 -7.45 -5.65 11.85
CA LYS A 217 -7.21 -4.99 13.14
C LYS A 217 -6.61 -3.60 12.90
N TRP A 218 -7.48 -2.62 12.68
CA TRP A 218 -7.13 -1.23 12.32
C TRP A 218 -6.01 -0.60 13.15
N GLY A 219 -6.00 -0.81 14.48
CA GLY A 219 -4.94 -0.30 15.36
C GLY A 219 -3.52 -0.80 15.04
N LYS A 220 -3.38 -1.91 14.29
CA LYS A 220 -2.09 -2.49 13.88
C LYS A 220 -1.60 -2.04 12.51
N VAL A 221 -2.44 -1.35 11.74
CA VAL A 221 -2.12 -0.90 10.38
C VAL A 221 -2.02 0.63 10.27
N PHE A 222 -2.12 1.36 11.38
CA PHE A 222 -1.84 2.80 11.40
C PHE A 222 -0.34 3.09 11.38
N LEU A 223 0.02 4.28 10.89
CA LEU A 223 1.38 4.79 10.95
C LEU A 223 1.83 4.95 12.41
N THR A 224 2.93 4.29 12.76
CA THR A 224 3.62 4.54 14.03
C THR A 224 4.32 5.91 14.00
N LYS A 225 4.80 6.37 15.16
CA LYS A 225 5.59 7.60 15.24
C LYS A 225 6.83 7.56 14.34
N GLY A 226 7.50 6.40 14.26
CA GLY A 226 8.65 6.19 13.39
C GLY A 226 8.27 6.19 11.90
N ASP A 227 7.13 5.60 11.55
CA ASP A 227 6.64 5.60 10.16
C ASP A 227 6.35 7.04 9.70
N ARG A 228 5.63 7.83 10.51
CA ARG A 228 5.36 9.25 10.18
C ARG A 228 6.64 10.05 10.04
N PHE A 229 7.61 9.83 10.93
CA PHE A 229 8.92 10.50 10.87
C PHE A 229 9.60 10.27 9.51
N HIS A 230 9.65 9.01 9.05
CA HIS A 230 10.25 8.65 7.77
C HIS A 230 9.40 9.06 6.57
N PHE A 231 8.07 8.95 6.68
CA PHE A 231 7.15 9.27 5.60
C PHE A 231 7.16 10.76 5.25
N ARG A 232 7.24 11.64 6.25
CA ARG A 232 7.40 13.10 6.05
C ARG A 232 8.66 13.44 5.28
N GLY A 233 9.76 12.73 5.53
CA GLY A 233 11.05 12.97 4.89
C GLY A 233 11.07 12.72 3.38
N LYS A 234 10.06 12.02 2.84
CA LYS A 234 9.99 11.55 1.45
C LYS A 234 8.79 12.11 0.67
N TYR A 235 8.40 13.37 0.89
CA TYR A 235 7.48 14.11 -0.01
C TYR A 235 5.96 14.00 0.25
N TYR A 236 5.51 13.70 1.47
CA TYR A 236 4.07 13.56 1.80
C TYR A 236 3.65 14.35 3.06
N LYS A 237 2.50 15.04 3.02
CA LYS A 237 1.93 15.78 4.16
C LYS A 237 1.17 14.84 5.12
N ALA A 238 1.89 13.97 5.84
CA ALA A 238 1.30 13.03 6.80
C ALA A 238 0.56 13.68 8.00
N ASP A 239 0.65 15.00 8.13
CA ASP A 239 -0.04 15.81 9.12
C ASP A 239 -1.06 16.76 8.49
N TYR A 240 -1.54 16.46 7.29
CA TYR A 240 -2.48 17.31 6.55
C TYR A 240 -3.65 17.81 7.42
N ARG A 241 -4.16 16.96 8.32
CA ARG A 241 -5.23 17.29 9.29
C ARG A 241 -4.88 18.34 10.35
N LEU A 242 -3.61 18.70 10.50
CA LEU A 242 -3.11 19.69 11.46
C LEU A 242 -2.87 21.06 10.82
N PHE A 243 -3.21 21.21 9.53
CA PHE A 243 -3.14 22.48 8.83
C PHE A 243 -4.56 23.02 8.66
N ASP A 244 -4.80 24.24 9.15
CA ASP A 244 -5.98 25.02 8.83
C ASP A 244 -5.78 25.61 7.42
N TYR A 245 -6.55 25.16 6.45
CA TYR A 245 -6.63 25.76 5.11
C TYR A 245 -7.99 26.42 4.93
#